data_AF-A0A6P1EPX6-F1
#
_entry.id   AF-A0A6P1EPX6-F1
#
_cell.length_a   1.000
_cell.length_b   1.000
_cell.length_c   1.000
_cell.angle_alpha   90.00
_cell.angle_beta   90.00
_cell.angle_gamma   90.00
#
_symmetry.space_group_name_H-M   'P 1'
#
loop_
_entity.id
_entity.type
_entity.pdbx_description
1 polymer ?
#
loop_
_entity_poly.entity_id
_entity_poly.type
_entity_poly.pdbx_seq_one_letter_code
_entity_poly.pdbx_strand_id
1 'polypeptide(L)'
;MEKQETTRKKKRFDMKRSFRRISVVIATMAFTTGLAACGSSQSTTPSANKATSSVTAPQGWKKFTSKDLGYSVYFPGVPEKDTYKDPTGAYARYSTVNDKDHINYAVSVTKFTRKQVEDSKGFNDAQKRKVLTNVARLLQIDKYSFTTVDGHMAISYTGHDSEDSSVIMRREVVYSSAGLYGLESFGTSSSEYKQFVDTFRLSEDTQE
;
A
#
# COMPACT_ATOMS: atom_id res chain seq x y z
N MET A 1 38.50 -2.96 9.15
CA MET A 1 37.40 -3.12 10.14
C MET A 1 36.00 -3.17 9.50
N GLU A 2 35.85 -3.04 8.17
CA GLU A 2 34.53 -2.96 7.49
C GLU A 2 33.73 -4.29 7.37
N LYS A 3 34.40 -5.44 7.42
CA LYS A 3 33.71 -6.74 7.21
C LYS A 3 32.81 -7.15 8.38
N GLN A 4 33.06 -6.65 9.59
CA GLN A 4 32.31 -7.06 10.77
C GLN A 4 30.96 -6.32 10.88
N GLU A 5 30.89 -5.08 10.41
CA GLU A 5 29.71 -4.22 10.51
C GLU A 5 28.62 -4.59 9.49
N THR A 6 29.02 -4.91 8.25
CA THR A 6 28.14 -5.44 7.20
C THR A 6 27.56 -6.80 7.58
N THR A 7 28.37 -7.67 8.19
CA THR A 7 27.91 -8.97 8.67
C THR A 7 26.93 -8.83 9.84
N ARG A 8 27.14 -7.85 10.74
CA ARG A 8 26.27 -7.59 11.90
C ARG A 8 24.92 -6.99 11.51
N LYS A 9 24.87 -6.06 10.53
CA LYS A 9 23.62 -5.53 9.96
C LYS A 9 22.83 -6.62 9.25
N LYS A 10 23.49 -7.43 8.42
CA LYS A 10 22.87 -8.56 7.70
C LYS A 10 22.30 -9.62 8.67
N LYS A 11 23.04 -9.95 9.74
CA LYS A 11 22.58 -10.90 10.78
C LYS A 11 21.44 -10.36 11.64
N ARG A 12 21.39 -9.05 11.94
CA ARG A 12 20.26 -8.42 12.66
C ARG A 12 18.98 -8.43 11.82
N PHE A 13 19.10 -8.17 10.51
CA PHE A 13 17.97 -8.28 9.58
C PHE A 13 17.48 -9.72 9.43
N ASP A 14 18.38 -10.70 9.31
CA ASP A 14 18.00 -12.12 9.19
C ASP A 14 17.31 -12.65 10.46
N MET A 15 17.63 -12.12 11.65
CA MET A 15 17.06 -12.59 12.91
C MET A 15 15.62 -12.10 13.15
N LYS A 16 15.16 -11.04 12.46
CA LYS A 16 13.73 -10.65 12.44
C LYS A 16 12.88 -11.48 11.47
N ARG A 17 13.50 -12.41 10.71
CA ARG A 17 12.85 -13.16 9.61
C ARG A 17 12.17 -14.47 10.03
N SER A 18 12.15 -14.82 11.33
CA SER A 18 11.57 -16.08 11.81
C SER A 18 10.17 -15.91 12.40
N PHE A 19 9.16 -15.70 11.56
CA PHE A 19 7.78 -16.12 11.89
C PHE A 19 7.22 -16.96 10.74
N ARG A 20 7.31 -18.28 10.95
CA ARG A 20 6.79 -19.35 10.10
C ARG A 20 5.26 -19.47 10.27
N ARG A 21 4.59 -19.54 9.11
CA ARG A 21 3.31 -20.22 8.78
C ARG A 21 1.99 -19.60 9.23
N ILE A 22 0.98 -19.87 8.39
CA ILE A 22 -0.49 -19.57 8.44
C ILE A 22 -0.83 -18.21 7.80
N SER A 23 -1.79 -18.01 6.88
CA SER A 23 -2.47 -18.82 5.86
C SER A 23 -3.10 -17.81 4.89
N VAL A 24 -3.14 -18.11 3.60
CA VAL A 24 -3.73 -17.30 2.52
C VAL A 24 -5.22 -17.03 2.78
N VAL A 25 -5.62 -15.81 3.19
CA VAL A 25 -7.04 -15.39 3.23
C VAL A 25 -7.19 -13.90 2.90
N ILE A 26 -6.97 -13.50 1.64
CA ILE A 26 -7.60 -12.26 1.12
C ILE A 26 -8.32 -12.56 -0.18
N ALA A 27 -7.78 -13.45 -1.01
CA ALA A 27 -8.31 -13.66 -2.35
C ALA A 27 -9.69 -14.32 -2.39
N THR A 28 -10.09 -15.07 -1.37
CA THR A 28 -11.34 -15.84 -1.46
C THR A 28 -12.55 -15.04 -0.97
N MET A 29 -12.44 -14.23 0.10
CA MET A 29 -13.62 -13.58 0.69
C MET A 29 -14.11 -12.33 -0.05
N ALA A 30 -13.27 -11.69 -0.87
CA ALA A 30 -13.73 -10.57 -1.70
C ALA A 30 -14.58 -11.02 -2.91
N PHE A 31 -14.50 -12.29 -3.31
CA PHE A 31 -15.07 -12.78 -4.58
C PHE A 31 -16.17 -13.85 -4.42
N THR A 32 -16.54 -14.26 -3.19
CA THR A 32 -17.53 -15.33 -2.97
C THR A 32 -18.95 -14.88 -2.60
N THR A 33 -19.39 -13.67 -2.93
CA THR A 33 -20.83 -13.35 -2.91
C THR A 33 -21.30 -13.05 -4.33
N GLY A 34 -21.82 -14.09 -4.97
CA GLY A 34 -22.37 -14.05 -6.32
C GLY A 34 -23.67 -13.26 -6.45
N LEU A 35 -23.89 -12.88 -7.71
CA LEU A 35 -25.11 -12.45 -8.41
C LEU A 35 -26.37 -12.14 -7.57
N ALA A 36 -26.78 -10.88 -7.64
CA ALA A 36 -28.15 -10.55 -8.00
C ALA A 36 -28.10 -9.39 -9.00
N ALA A 37 -28.61 -9.66 -10.21
CA ALA A 37 -28.86 -8.66 -11.24
C ALA A 37 -30.00 -7.74 -10.81
N CYS A 38 -29.91 -6.45 -11.17
CA CYS A 38 -30.96 -5.68 -11.83
C CYS A 38 -30.40 -4.31 -12.23
N GLY A 39 -30.84 -3.85 -13.40
CA GLY A 39 -30.15 -2.87 -14.21
C GLY A 39 -30.31 -1.41 -13.78
N SER A 40 -29.44 -0.58 -14.34
CA SER A 40 -29.77 0.72 -14.94
C SER A 40 -28.49 1.28 -15.52
N SER A 41 -28.38 1.26 -16.85
CA SER A 41 -27.30 1.89 -17.58
C SER A 41 -27.54 3.39 -17.61
N GLN A 42 -26.68 4.17 -16.97
CA GLN A 42 -26.57 5.60 -17.28
C GLN A 42 -25.15 5.88 -17.73
N SER A 43 -25.01 6.04 -19.05
CA SER A 43 -23.78 6.46 -19.71
C SER A 43 -23.53 7.92 -19.33
N THR A 44 -22.46 8.15 -18.57
CA THR A 44 -21.80 9.44 -18.53
C THR A 44 -20.45 9.28 -19.22
N THR A 45 -20.27 10.11 -20.24
CA THR A 45 -19.04 10.25 -21.03
C THR A 45 -17.81 10.41 -20.11
N PRO A 46 -16.69 9.71 -20.36
CA PRO A 46 -15.46 9.96 -19.62
C PRO A 46 -14.93 11.34 -20.00
N SER A 47 -14.89 12.26 -19.04
CA SER A 47 -14.12 13.49 -19.17
C SER A 47 -12.63 13.12 -19.15
N ALA A 48 -12.04 13.05 -20.34
CA ALA A 48 -10.61 12.86 -20.52
C ALA A 48 -9.86 14.14 -20.14
N ASN A 49 -9.61 14.33 -18.85
CA ASN A 49 -8.61 15.27 -18.36
C ASN A 49 -7.57 14.50 -17.53
N LYS A 50 -6.72 13.72 -18.21
CA LYS A 50 -5.48 13.20 -17.62
C LYS A 50 -4.45 14.33 -17.60
N ALA A 51 -4.69 15.33 -16.77
CA ALA A 51 -3.65 16.29 -16.41
C ALA A 51 -2.59 15.52 -15.64
N THR A 52 -1.42 15.30 -16.26
CA THR A 52 -0.26 14.73 -15.58
C THR A 52 0.28 15.80 -14.64
N SER A 53 -0.36 15.97 -13.48
CA SER A 53 0.08 16.91 -12.45
C SER A 53 1.53 16.60 -12.10
N SER A 54 2.44 17.53 -12.39
CA SER A 54 3.85 17.42 -12.04
C SER A 54 3.98 17.17 -10.54
N VAL A 55 4.51 16.02 -10.15
CA VAL A 55 4.81 15.72 -8.75
C VAL A 55 5.95 16.63 -8.30
N THR A 56 5.69 17.54 -7.38
CA THR A 56 6.75 18.29 -6.70
C THR A 56 7.41 17.37 -5.68
N ALA A 57 8.67 17.03 -5.91
CA ALA A 57 9.46 16.23 -4.97
C ALA A 57 9.76 17.04 -3.70
N PRO A 58 9.51 16.49 -2.50
CA PRO A 58 9.98 17.11 -1.27
C PRO A 58 11.52 17.23 -1.25
N GLN A 59 12.04 18.29 -0.64
CA GLN A 59 13.48 18.54 -0.60
C GLN A 59 14.23 17.37 0.04
N GLY A 60 15.26 16.88 -0.65
CA GLY A 60 16.09 15.76 -0.19
C GLY A 60 15.52 14.36 -0.44
N TRP A 61 14.27 14.25 -0.91
CA TRP A 61 13.66 12.96 -1.19
C TRP A 61 14.01 12.50 -2.60
N LYS A 62 14.16 11.18 -2.78
CA LYS A 62 14.51 10.59 -4.07
C LYS A 62 13.38 9.68 -4.55
N LYS A 63 13.08 9.75 -5.84
CA LYS A 63 12.14 8.85 -6.49
C LYS A 63 12.68 7.43 -6.43
N PHE A 64 11.88 6.53 -5.89
CA PHE A 64 12.05 5.09 -5.95
C PHE A 64 11.00 4.52 -6.89
N THR A 65 11.40 3.59 -7.77
CA THR A 65 10.50 2.88 -8.68
C THR A 65 10.67 1.39 -8.47
N SER A 66 9.59 0.72 -8.07
CA SER A 66 9.52 -0.73 -8.01
C SER A 66 8.84 -1.25 -9.26
N LYS A 67 9.62 -1.67 -10.27
CA LYS A 67 9.09 -2.30 -11.49
C LYS A 67 8.28 -3.55 -11.15
N ASP A 68 8.87 -4.41 -10.30
CA ASP A 68 8.24 -5.66 -9.88
C ASP A 68 6.92 -5.45 -9.16
N LEU A 69 6.71 -4.32 -8.46
CA LEU A 69 5.47 -4.05 -7.73
C LEU A 69 4.60 -2.97 -8.39
N GLY A 70 4.98 -2.44 -9.55
CA GLY A 70 4.15 -1.54 -10.35
C GLY A 70 3.88 -0.17 -9.73
N TYR A 71 4.85 0.43 -9.03
CA TYR A 71 4.68 1.78 -8.48
C TYR A 71 5.98 2.58 -8.45
N SER A 72 5.83 3.90 -8.30
CA SER A 72 6.89 4.80 -7.88
C SER A 72 6.42 5.74 -6.77
N VAL A 73 7.33 6.16 -5.89
CA VAL A 73 7.07 7.08 -4.78
C VAL A 73 8.38 7.74 -4.37
N TYR A 74 8.34 8.89 -3.72
CA TYR A 74 9.55 9.51 -3.19
C TYR A 74 9.77 9.09 -1.74
N PHE A 75 11.01 8.75 -1.39
CA PHE A 75 11.42 8.42 -0.01
C PHE A 75 12.50 9.40 0.50
N PRO A 76 12.52 9.73 1.81
CA PRO A 76 13.62 10.43 2.46
C PRO A 76 14.78 9.47 2.78
N GLY A 77 15.26 8.74 1.79
CA GLY A 77 16.27 7.70 1.97
C GLY A 77 16.21 6.62 0.90
N VAL A 78 17.03 5.60 1.04
CA VAL A 78 17.01 4.41 0.19
C VAL A 78 16.13 3.37 0.87
N PRO A 79 14.96 3.00 0.31
CA PRO A 79 14.11 2.02 0.93
C PRO A 79 14.69 0.61 0.78
N GLU A 80 14.53 -0.21 1.83
CA GLU A 80 14.93 -1.60 1.85
C GLU A 80 13.73 -2.53 1.69
N LYS A 81 13.93 -3.67 1.01
CA LYS A 81 12.87 -4.65 0.75
C LYS A 81 12.77 -5.67 1.88
N ASP A 82 11.57 -5.85 2.42
CA ASP A 82 11.26 -6.94 3.34
C ASP A 82 9.89 -7.59 3.06
N THR A 83 9.44 -8.43 3.99
CA THR A 83 8.10 -9.02 3.99
C THR A 83 7.38 -8.62 5.25
N TYR A 84 6.33 -7.81 5.10
CA TYR A 84 5.41 -7.46 6.18
C TYR A 84 4.29 -8.50 6.26
N LYS A 85 3.81 -8.77 7.48
CA LYS A 85 2.70 -9.70 7.71
C LYS A 85 1.74 -9.13 8.72
N ASP A 86 0.46 -9.34 8.47
CA ASP A 86 -0.62 -9.01 9.40
C ASP A 86 -1.77 -10.03 9.25
N PRO A 87 -2.90 -9.89 9.99
CA PRO A 87 -4.03 -10.82 9.89
C PRO A 87 -4.63 -10.96 8.49
N THR A 88 -4.39 -10.00 7.60
CA THR A 88 -4.86 -10.09 6.22
C THR A 88 -3.90 -10.91 5.36
N GLY A 89 -2.58 -10.87 5.57
CA GLY A 89 -1.67 -11.72 4.83
C GLY A 89 -0.21 -11.29 4.87
N ALA A 90 0.54 -11.69 3.84
CA ALA A 90 1.93 -11.33 3.64
C ALA A 90 2.08 -10.36 2.46
N TYR A 91 2.91 -9.35 2.65
CA TYR A 91 3.07 -8.20 1.76
C TYR A 91 4.53 -8.02 1.41
N ALA A 92 4.83 -7.75 0.14
CA ALA A 92 6.13 -7.21 -0.22
C ALA A 92 6.16 -5.75 0.21
N ARG A 93 7.14 -5.36 1.01
CA ARG A 93 7.24 -3.98 1.50
C ARG A 93 8.61 -3.40 1.19
N TYR A 94 8.60 -2.12 0.83
CA TYR A 94 9.79 -1.28 0.78
C TYR A 94 9.64 -0.18 1.83
N SER A 95 10.64 -0.02 2.68
CA SER A 95 10.58 0.96 3.77
C SER A 95 11.92 1.63 4.03
N THR A 96 11.88 2.87 4.51
CA THR A 96 13.03 3.55 5.09
C THR A 96 12.97 3.47 6.62
N VAL A 97 14.12 3.64 7.27
CA VAL A 97 14.23 3.75 8.74
C VAL A 97 14.76 5.13 9.12
N ASN A 98 14.42 5.60 10.31
CA ASN A 98 14.98 6.81 10.91
C ASN A 98 16.30 6.51 11.65
N ASP A 99 16.90 7.54 12.25
CA ASP A 99 18.17 7.44 12.99
C ASP A 99 18.12 6.51 14.22
N LYS A 100 16.92 6.08 14.63
CA LYS A 100 16.68 5.12 15.73
C LYS A 100 16.44 3.70 15.21
N ASP A 101 16.69 3.42 13.94
CA ASP A 101 16.39 2.16 13.25
C ASP A 101 14.89 1.78 13.25
N HIS A 102 13.99 2.75 13.45
CA HIS A 102 12.54 2.53 13.35
C HIS A 102 12.05 2.87 11.94
N ILE A 103 11.11 2.09 11.41
CA ILE A 103 10.47 2.40 10.13
C ILE A 103 9.81 3.78 10.22
N ASN A 104 10.04 4.65 9.24
CA ASN A 104 9.41 5.98 9.16
C ASN A 104 8.45 6.13 7.97
N TYR A 105 8.76 5.49 6.84
CA TYR A 105 7.89 5.43 5.67
C TYR A 105 7.93 4.03 5.06
N ALA A 106 6.80 3.56 4.57
CA ALA A 106 6.71 2.29 3.89
C ALA A 106 5.66 2.29 2.77
N VAL A 107 5.91 1.43 1.78
CA VAL A 107 4.88 0.98 0.83
C VAL A 107 4.80 -0.54 0.90
N SER A 108 3.65 -1.05 1.35
CA SER A 108 3.34 -2.49 1.38
C SER A 108 2.42 -2.86 0.21
N VAL A 109 2.68 -3.99 -0.45
CA VAL A 109 1.94 -4.41 -1.64
C VAL A 109 1.51 -5.86 -1.55
N THR A 110 0.23 -6.11 -1.81
CA THR A 110 -0.30 -7.45 -2.11
C THR A 110 -0.82 -7.46 -3.53
N LYS A 111 -0.27 -8.34 -4.36
CA LYS A 111 -0.68 -8.50 -5.75
C LYS A 111 -1.87 -9.45 -5.84
N PHE A 112 -2.81 -9.09 -6.70
CA PHE A 112 -3.88 -10.00 -7.08
C PHE A 112 -3.34 -11.15 -7.95
N THR A 113 -3.92 -12.33 -7.76
CA THR A 113 -3.72 -13.45 -8.68
C THR A 113 -4.30 -13.09 -10.05
N ARG A 114 -3.86 -13.80 -11.10
CA ARG A 114 -4.37 -13.58 -12.47
C ARG A 114 -5.90 -13.55 -12.55
N LYS A 115 -6.58 -14.47 -11.86
CA LYS A 115 -8.04 -14.51 -11.80
C LYS A 115 -8.63 -13.24 -11.18
N GLN A 116 -8.08 -12.81 -10.03
CA GLN A 116 -8.53 -11.60 -9.35
C GLN A 116 -8.25 -10.33 -10.17
N VAL A 117 -7.15 -10.29 -10.91
CA VAL A 117 -6.86 -9.19 -11.85
C VAL A 117 -7.95 -9.11 -12.91
N GLU A 118 -8.30 -10.23 -13.56
CA GLU A 118 -9.39 -10.25 -14.54
C GLU A 118 -10.74 -9.84 -13.93
N ASP A 119 -11.10 -10.40 -12.78
CA ASP A 119 -12.35 -10.05 -12.10
C ASP A 119 -12.38 -8.55 -11.71
N SER A 120 -11.24 -7.99 -11.29
CA SER A 120 -11.12 -6.58 -10.87
C SER A 120 -11.30 -5.56 -11.98
N LYS A 121 -11.03 -5.92 -13.25
CA LYS A 121 -11.18 -5.00 -14.39
C LYS A 121 -12.62 -4.53 -14.58
N GLY A 122 -13.59 -5.37 -14.20
CA GLY A 122 -15.02 -5.07 -14.30
C GLY A 122 -15.60 -4.38 -13.06
N PHE A 123 -14.79 -4.08 -12.04
CA PHE A 123 -15.32 -3.56 -10.79
C PHE A 123 -15.80 -2.11 -10.93
N ASN A 124 -17.07 -1.89 -10.61
CA ASN A 124 -17.60 -0.56 -10.40
C ASN A 124 -17.17 -0.01 -9.03
N ASP A 125 -17.45 1.27 -8.77
CA ASP A 125 -17.00 1.94 -7.55
C ASP A 125 -17.60 1.34 -6.27
N ALA A 126 -18.83 0.82 -6.31
CA ALA A 126 -19.42 0.14 -5.16
C ALA A 126 -18.66 -1.15 -4.81
N GLN A 127 -18.21 -1.91 -5.81
CA GLN A 127 -17.40 -3.11 -5.61
C GLN A 127 -16.01 -2.76 -5.07
N LYS A 128 -15.36 -1.71 -5.58
CA LYS A 128 -14.08 -1.21 -5.05
C LYS A 128 -14.21 -0.78 -3.58
N ARG A 129 -15.27 -0.03 -3.24
CA ARG A 129 -15.58 0.35 -1.85
C ARG A 129 -15.74 -0.88 -0.96
N LYS A 130 -16.47 -1.89 -1.41
CA LYS A 130 -16.68 -3.14 -0.66
C LYS A 130 -15.35 -3.86 -0.39
N VAL A 131 -14.42 -3.90 -1.35
CA VAL A 131 -13.08 -4.47 -1.14
C VAL A 131 -12.35 -3.72 -0.03
N LEU A 132 -12.30 -2.39 -0.09
CA LEU A 132 -11.60 -1.58 0.90
C LEU A 132 -12.26 -1.63 2.29
N THR A 133 -13.60 -1.63 2.36
CA THR A 133 -14.33 -1.86 3.62
C THR A 133 -14.01 -3.23 4.22
N ASN A 134 -13.88 -4.27 3.40
CA ASN A 134 -13.47 -5.59 3.88
C ASN A 134 -12.03 -5.58 4.42
N VAL A 135 -11.12 -4.84 3.79
CA VAL A 135 -9.76 -4.64 4.32
C VAL A 135 -9.80 -3.95 5.69
N ALA A 136 -10.54 -2.85 5.81
CA ALA A 136 -10.72 -2.16 7.08
C ALA A 136 -11.25 -3.08 8.18
N ARG A 137 -12.26 -3.90 7.86
CA ARG A 137 -12.85 -4.87 8.80
C ARG A 137 -11.85 -5.93 9.24
N LEU A 138 -11.06 -6.48 8.32
CA LEU A 138 -10.05 -7.50 8.66
C LEU A 138 -8.90 -6.94 9.50
N LEU A 139 -8.57 -5.67 9.29
CA LEU A 139 -7.59 -4.93 10.10
C LEU A 139 -8.19 -4.35 11.40
N GLN A 140 -9.48 -4.58 11.66
CA GLN A 140 -10.20 -4.06 12.84
C GLN A 140 -10.13 -2.53 12.95
N ILE A 141 -10.29 -1.84 11.81
CA ILE A 141 -10.27 -0.38 11.72
C ILE A 141 -11.70 0.14 11.75
N ASP A 142 -12.09 0.74 12.86
CA ASP A 142 -13.43 1.29 13.06
C ASP A 142 -13.62 2.69 12.47
N LYS A 143 -12.52 3.45 12.33
CA LYS A 143 -12.53 4.83 11.85
C LYS A 143 -11.62 4.99 10.65
N TYR A 144 -12.23 5.13 9.48
CA TYR A 144 -11.55 5.42 8.22
C TYR A 144 -12.43 6.30 7.34
N SER A 145 -11.83 6.99 6.38
CA SER A 145 -12.53 7.73 5.34
C SER A 145 -12.16 7.20 3.96
N PHE A 146 -13.06 7.32 2.99
CA PHE A 146 -12.72 7.07 1.60
C PHE A 146 -12.07 8.30 0.99
N THR A 147 -11.02 8.10 0.21
CA THR A 147 -10.27 9.15 -0.48
C THR A 147 -9.79 8.66 -1.85
N THR A 148 -8.98 9.47 -2.52
CA THR A 148 -8.26 9.08 -3.74
C THR A 148 -6.76 9.34 -3.60
N VAL A 149 -5.97 8.41 -4.15
CA VAL A 149 -4.51 8.55 -4.28
C VAL A 149 -4.16 8.23 -5.72
N ASP A 150 -3.49 9.14 -6.42
CA ASP A 150 -3.17 9.00 -7.85
C ASP A 150 -4.40 8.69 -8.74
N GLY A 151 -5.58 9.20 -8.36
CA GLY A 151 -6.85 8.90 -9.05
C GLY A 151 -7.46 7.53 -8.71
N HIS A 152 -6.80 6.72 -7.90
CA HIS A 152 -7.30 5.43 -7.43
C HIS A 152 -8.05 5.56 -6.10
N MET A 153 -9.13 4.80 -5.95
CA MET A 153 -9.90 4.77 -4.71
C MET A 153 -9.05 4.21 -3.56
N ALA A 154 -9.11 4.86 -2.41
CA ALA A 154 -8.38 4.44 -1.22
C ALA A 154 -9.23 4.60 0.05
N ILE A 155 -8.79 3.96 1.14
CA ILE A 155 -9.21 4.31 2.50
C ILE A 155 -8.04 4.94 3.25
N SER A 156 -8.34 6.00 3.99
CA SER A 156 -7.40 6.70 4.87
C SER A 156 -7.75 6.40 6.31
N TYR A 157 -6.76 6.07 7.13
CA TYR A 157 -6.95 5.94 8.57
C TYR A 157 -5.69 6.30 9.35
N THR A 158 -5.88 6.61 10.63
CA THR A 158 -4.81 6.82 11.60
C THR A 158 -4.92 5.74 12.66
N GLY A 159 -3.79 5.18 13.05
CA GLY A 159 -3.67 4.21 14.12
C GLY A 159 -2.38 4.44 14.90
N HIS A 160 -1.97 3.41 15.62
CA HIS A 160 -0.74 3.40 16.40
C HIS A 160 0.13 2.25 15.94
N ASP A 161 1.45 2.43 16.03
CA ASP A 161 2.38 1.35 15.78
C ASP A 161 2.17 0.20 16.79
N SER A 162 2.36 -1.03 16.32
CA SER A 162 2.14 -2.22 17.13
C SER A 162 3.27 -2.48 18.14
N GLU A 163 4.48 -2.01 17.84
CA GLU A 163 5.65 -2.16 18.73
C GLU A 163 5.72 -1.00 19.74
N ASP A 164 5.31 0.21 19.32
CA ASP A 164 5.25 1.40 20.18
C ASP A 164 3.95 2.19 19.97
N SER A 165 3.00 2.03 20.89
CA SER A 165 1.69 2.71 20.80
C SER A 165 1.76 4.24 20.94
N SER A 166 2.89 4.81 21.35
CA SER A 166 3.08 6.27 21.33
C SER A 166 3.31 6.82 19.92
N VAL A 167 3.72 5.95 18.98
CA VAL A 167 3.99 6.31 17.60
C VAL A 167 2.69 6.31 16.80
N ILE A 168 2.29 7.49 16.35
CA ILE A 168 1.15 7.63 15.43
C ILE A 168 1.53 7.06 14.06
N MET A 169 0.73 6.10 13.59
CA MET A 169 0.79 5.56 12.24
C MET A 169 -0.31 6.19 11.39
N ARG A 170 0.03 6.65 10.19
CA ARG A 170 -0.95 7.09 9.18
C ARG A 170 -0.86 6.18 7.97
N ARG A 171 -2.00 5.75 7.43
CA ARG A 171 -2.04 4.83 6.28
C ARG A 171 -3.13 5.17 5.27
N GLU A 172 -2.75 5.14 4.00
CA GLU A 172 -3.68 4.95 2.88
C GLU A 172 -3.62 3.49 2.43
N VAL A 173 -4.77 2.86 2.16
CA VAL A 173 -4.84 1.60 1.41
C VAL A 173 -5.47 1.90 0.06
N VAL A 174 -4.66 1.86 -1.00
CA VAL A 174 -5.04 2.18 -2.37
C VAL A 174 -5.45 0.92 -3.11
N TYR A 175 -6.61 0.97 -3.75
CA TYR A 175 -7.10 -0.08 -4.64
C TYR A 175 -6.60 0.10 -6.06
N SER A 176 -6.02 -0.95 -6.64
CA SER A 176 -5.71 -1.08 -8.06
C SER A 176 -6.26 -2.40 -8.59
N SER A 177 -6.48 -2.47 -9.91
CA SER A 177 -6.80 -3.75 -10.57
C SER A 177 -5.66 -4.78 -10.46
N ALA A 178 -4.44 -4.33 -10.18
CA ALA A 178 -3.30 -5.21 -9.96
C ALA A 178 -3.13 -5.70 -8.49
N GLY A 179 -3.80 -5.06 -7.52
CA GLY A 179 -3.58 -5.35 -6.11
C GLY A 179 -3.95 -4.21 -5.17
N LEU A 180 -3.53 -4.34 -3.90
CA LEU A 180 -3.68 -3.32 -2.87
C LEU A 180 -2.31 -2.79 -2.45
N TYR A 181 -2.24 -1.48 -2.21
CA TYR A 181 -1.02 -0.77 -1.84
C TYR A 181 -1.26 -0.02 -0.53
N GLY A 182 -0.56 -0.40 0.54
CA GLY A 182 -0.51 0.36 1.78
C GLY A 182 0.58 1.42 1.69
N LEU A 183 0.25 2.69 1.92
CA LEU A 183 1.21 3.79 2.05
C LEU A 183 1.24 4.20 3.51
N GLU A 184 2.34 3.93 4.20
CA GLU A 184 2.45 4.15 5.65
C GLU A 184 3.48 5.20 6.01
N SER A 185 3.18 6.00 7.03
CA SER A 185 4.18 6.74 7.79
C SER A 185 4.03 6.54 9.29
N PHE A 186 5.15 6.60 10.00
CA PHE A 186 5.24 6.33 11.44
C PHE A 186 5.96 7.48 12.14
N GLY A 187 5.31 8.11 13.11
CA GLY A 187 5.89 9.19 13.91
C GLY A 187 6.16 10.49 13.13
N THR A 188 5.63 10.61 11.92
CA THR A 188 5.77 11.80 11.07
C THR A 188 4.65 12.81 11.36
N SER A 189 4.83 14.06 10.94
CA SER A 189 3.74 15.03 10.89
C SER A 189 2.69 14.65 9.83
N SER A 190 1.47 15.19 9.95
CA SER A 190 0.41 15.01 8.93
C SER A 190 0.80 15.61 7.57
N SER A 191 1.58 16.70 7.55
CA SER A 191 2.06 17.32 6.31
C SER A 191 3.10 16.47 5.60
N GLU A 192 4.05 15.89 6.32
CA GLU A 192 5.05 14.98 5.73
C GLU A 192 4.40 13.69 5.20
N TYR A 193 3.43 13.14 5.94
CA TYR A 193 2.64 12.01 5.47
C TYR A 193 1.91 12.35 4.17
N LYS A 194 1.24 13.50 4.12
CA LYS A 194 0.54 13.94 2.91
C LYS A 194 1.49 14.12 1.72
N GLN A 195 2.66 14.71 1.94
CA GLN A 195 3.70 14.82 0.90
C GLN A 195 4.12 13.44 0.37
N PHE A 196 4.32 12.45 1.24
CA PHE A 196 4.65 11.09 0.83
C PHE A 196 3.56 10.51 -0.08
N VAL A 197 2.30 10.54 0.38
CA VAL A 197 1.14 10.01 -0.37
C VAL A 197 0.97 10.72 -1.71
N ASP A 198 1.09 12.05 -1.75
CA ASP A 198 0.90 12.84 -2.97
C ASP A 198 1.94 12.53 -4.07
N THR A 199 3.09 11.94 -3.69
CA THR A 199 4.15 11.53 -4.63
C THR A 199 3.97 10.12 -5.21
N PHE A 200 3.06 9.32 -4.64
CA PHE A 200 2.82 7.95 -5.09
C PHE A 200 2.21 7.93 -6.49
N ARG A 201 2.74 7.07 -7.36
CA ARG A 201 2.24 6.84 -8.71
C ARG A 201 2.18 5.35 -9.00
N LEU A 202 1.01 4.87 -9.44
CA LEU A 202 0.90 3.52 -9.99
C LEU A 202 1.48 3.52 -11.40
N SER A 203 2.27 2.50 -11.70
CA SER A 203 2.80 2.30 -13.05
C SER A 203 1.76 1.52 -13.86
N GLU A 204 1.26 2.11 -14.94
CA GLU A 204 0.35 1.43 -15.88
C GLU A 204 1.07 0.26 -16.62
N ASP A 205 2.41 0.25 -16.60
CA ASP A 205 3.28 -0.69 -17.33
C ASP A 205 3.74 -1.90 -16.50
N THR A 206 2.81 -2.72 -15.98
CA THR A 206 3.19 -4.03 -15.41
C THR A 206 2.68 -5.23 -16.20
N GLN A 207 2.36 -5.03 -17.48
CA GLN A 207 2.07 -6.12 -18.41
C GLN A 207 3.17 -6.18 -19.48
N GLU A 208 4.20 -6.98 -19.23
CA GLU A 208 4.88 -7.76 -20.26
C GLU A 208 4.86 -9.24 -19.83
#